data_AF-A0A978SFD4-F1
#
_entry.id   AF-A0A978SFD4-F1
#
_cell.length_a   1.000
_cell.length_b   1.000
_cell.length_c   1.000
_cell.angle_alpha   90.00
_cell.angle_beta   90.00
_cell.angle_gamma   90.00
#
_symmetry.space_group_name_H-M   'P 1'
#
loop_
_entity.id
_entity.type
_entity.pdbx_description
1 polymer ?
#
loop_
_entity_poly.entity_id
_entity_poly.type
_entity_poly.pdbx_seq_one_letter_code
_entity_poly.pdbx_strand_id
1 'polypeptide(L)' 'MQTLEKTHPKLVELKQKLAEVDDINCAASLLQWDQATYMPPAGAAARGRQLATLRQLAHLRSCSILNKPILSEV' A
#
# COMPACT_ATOMS: atom_id res chain seq x y z
N MET A 1 32.45 5.48 14.36
CA MET A 1 31.47 5.23 13.28
C MET A 1 30.25 6.08 13.55
N GLN A 2 30.15 7.24 12.90
CA GLN A 2 28.94 8.06 12.89
C GLN A 2 28.22 7.73 11.59
N THR A 3 27.33 6.75 11.63
CA THR A 3 26.41 6.50 10.52
C THR A 3 25.00 6.52 11.11
N LEU A 4 24.25 7.56 10.72
CA LEU A 4 22.79 7.64 10.69
C LEU A 4 22.06 8.35 11.84
N GLU A 5 22.52 9.53 12.28
CA GLU A 5 21.77 10.39 13.22
C GLU A 5 21.07 11.59 12.54
N LYS A 6 20.83 11.54 11.22
CA LYS A 6 20.00 12.53 10.53
C LYS A 6 19.05 11.83 9.58
N THR A 7 17.96 11.29 10.11
CA THR A 7 16.84 10.87 9.26
C THR A 7 16.28 12.12 8.58
N HIS A 8 16.64 12.32 7.32
CA HIS A 8 16.19 13.46 6.53
C HIS A 8 14.65 13.52 6.59
N PRO A 9 14.02 14.68 6.87
CA PRO A 9 12.57 14.75 7.04
C PRO A 9 11.79 14.21 5.82
N LYS A 10 12.33 14.42 4.60
CA LYS A 10 11.80 13.83 3.36
C LYS A 10 11.77 12.28 3.38
N LEU A 11 12.76 11.62 4.01
CA LEU A 11 12.81 10.16 4.13
C LEU A 11 11.78 9.63 5.14
N VAL A 12 11.53 10.36 6.22
CA VAL A 12 10.46 10.01 7.19
C VAL A 12 9.09 10.10 6.51
N GLU A 13 8.85 11.18 5.77
CA GLU A 13 7.61 11.37 5.01
C GLU A 13 7.41 10.26 3.97
N LEU A 14 8.47 9.90 3.23
CA LEU A 14 8.42 8.81 2.25
C LEU A 14 8.07 7.47 2.92
N LYS A 15 8.71 7.14 4.05
CA LYS A 15 8.43 5.90 4.80
C LYS A 15 7.00 5.85 5.29
N GLN A 16 6.45 6.95 5.80
CA GLN A 16 5.06 7.01 6.25
C GLN A 16 4.07 6.76 5.10
N LYS A 17 4.32 7.37 3.94
CA LYS A 17 3.47 7.17 2.75
C LYS A 17 3.57 5.75 2.19
N LEU A 18 4.76 5.15 2.21
CA LEU A 18 4.94 3.76 1.81
C LEU A 18 4.26 2.79 2.79
N ALA A 19 4.31 3.08 4.10
CA ALA A 19 3.60 2.29 5.10
C ALA A 19 2.08 2.30 4.86
N GLU A 20 1.49 3.46 4.49
CA GLU A 20 0.06 3.55 4.12
C GLU A 20 -0.28 2.63 2.93
N VAL A 21 0.58 2.57 1.91
CA VAL A 21 0.39 1.66 0.76
C VAL A 21 0.55 0.20 1.17
N ASP A 22 1.51 -0.09 2.06
CA ASP A 22 1.75 -1.44 2.58
C ASP A 22 0.54 -1.97 3.36
N ASP A 23 -0.03 -1.15 4.25
CA ASP A 23 -1.24 -1.49 5.00
C ASP A 23 -2.42 -1.88 4.09
N ILE A 24 -2.61 -1.13 2.99
CA ILE A 24 -3.67 -1.43 2.00
C ILE A 24 -3.39 -2.77 1.30
N ASN A 25 -2.13 -3.05 0.95
CA ASN A 25 -1.74 -4.32 0.33
C ASN A 25 -1.86 -5.50 1.30
N CYS A 26 -1.54 -5.31 2.58
CA CYS A 26 -1.77 -6.30 3.63
C CYS A 26 -3.25 -6.62 3.78
N ALA A 27 -4.12 -5.60 3.81
CA ALA A 27 -5.57 -5.79 3.85
C ALA A 27 -6.08 -6.56 2.61
N ALA A 28 -5.61 -6.21 1.42
CA ALA A 28 -5.95 -6.95 0.19
C ALA A 28 -5.47 -8.41 0.24
N SER A 29 -4.29 -8.66 0.81
CA SER A 29 -3.73 -10.01 0.94
C SER A 29 -4.54 -10.87 1.91
N LEU A 30 -5.00 -10.30 3.02
CA LEU A 30 -5.88 -11.00 3.97
C LEU A 30 -7.22 -11.37 3.33
N LEU A 31 -7.83 -10.45 2.58
CA LEU A 31 -9.08 -10.73 1.85
C LEU A 31 -8.90 -11.77 0.75
N GLN A 32 -7.74 -11.79 0.09
CA GLN A 32 -7.39 -12.80 -0.91
C GLN A 32 -7.23 -14.19 -0.27
N TRP A 33 -6.61 -14.26 0.91
CA TRP A 33 -6.47 -15.49 1.68
C TRP A 33 -7.83 -16.02 2.17
N ASP A 34 -8.69 -15.14 2.66
CA ASP A 34 -10.07 -15.48 3.04
C ASP A 34 -10.86 -16.06 1.87
N GLN A 35 -10.72 -15.44 0.68
CA GLN A 35 -11.33 -15.94 -0.55
C GLN A 35 -10.89 -17.38 -0.90
N ALA A 36 -9.62 -17.71 -0.66
CA ALA A 36 -9.04 -19.00 -1.03
C ALA A 36 -9.37 -20.13 -0.05
N THR A 37 -9.64 -19.81 1.22
CA THR A 37 -9.76 -20.82 2.29
C THR A 37 -11.21 -21.10 2.68
N TYR A 38 -12.01 -20.06 2.91
CA TYR A 38 -13.32 -20.20 3.56
C TYR A 38 -14.48 -19.64 2.74
N MET A 39 -14.22 -18.93 1.62
CA MET A 39 -15.28 -18.22 0.93
C MET A 39 -16.15 -19.12 0.04
N PRO A 40 -17.49 -19.12 0.21
CA PRO A 40 -18.39 -19.83 -0.67
C PRO A 40 -18.42 -19.19 -2.07
N PRO A 41 -18.64 -19.97 -3.15
CA PRO A 41 -18.55 -19.49 -4.54
C PRO A 41 -19.54 -18.35 -4.86
N ALA A 42 -20.69 -18.29 -4.19
CA ALA A 42 -21.66 -17.20 -4.34
C ALA A 42 -21.12 -15.82 -3.90
N GLY A 43 -20.07 -15.77 -3.07
CA GLY A 43 -19.45 -14.55 -2.58
C GLY A 43 -18.35 -13.97 -3.49
N ALA A 44 -17.95 -14.70 -4.54
CA ALA A 44 -16.79 -14.35 -5.37
C ALA A 44 -16.92 -12.97 -6.03
N ALA A 45 -18.11 -12.62 -6.53
CA ALA A 45 -18.35 -11.33 -7.18
C ALA A 45 -18.22 -10.15 -6.19
N ALA A 46 -18.70 -10.32 -4.96
CA ALA A 46 -18.58 -9.29 -3.92
C ALA A 46 -17.12 -9.10 -3.48
N ARG A 47 -16.37 -10.20 -3.31
CA ARG A 47 -14.94 -10.16 -2.98
C ARG A 47 -14.10 -9.54 -4.08
N GLY A 48 -14.39 -9.88 -5.33
CA GLY A 48 -13.73 -9.28 -6.50
C GLY A 48 -13.86 -7.77 -6.53
N ARG A 49 -15.05 -7.22 -6.20
CA ARG A 49 -15.25 -5.77 -6.07
C ARG A 49 -14.40 -5.16 -4.96
N GLN A 50 -14.37 -5.78 -3.79
CA GLN A 50 -13.57 -5.29 -2.65
C GLN A 50 -12.07 -5.27 -2.99
N LEU A 51 -11.55 -6.34 -3.59
CA LEU A 51 -10.16 -6.41 -4.02
C LEU A 51 -9.85 -5.38 -5.11
N ALA A 52 -10.76 -5.15 -6.06
CA ALA A 52 -10.59 -4.14 -7.09
C ALA A 52 -10.49 -2.72 -6.49
N THR A 53 -11.36 -2.38 -5.53
CA THR A 53 -11.31 -1.09 -4.84
C THR A 53 -10.01 -0.90 -4.06
N LEU A 54 -9.57 -1.92 -3.31
CA LEU A 54 -8.31 -1.85 -2.55
C LEU A 54 -7.09 -1.69 -3.47
N ARG A 55 -7.03 -2.45 -4.58
CA ARG A 55 -5.94 -2.33 -5.55
C ARG A 55 -5.94 -0.98 -6.26
N GLN A 56 -7.12 -0.45 -6.60
CA GLN A 56 -7.23 0.90 -7.17
C GLN A 56 -6.72 1.95 -6.19
N LEU A 57 -7.08 1.87 -4.91
CA LEU A 57 -6.62 2.80 -3.89
C LEU A 57 -5.10 2.71 -3.68
N ALA A 58 -4.55 1.50 -3.59
CA ALA A 58 -3.10 1.28 -3.47
C ALA A 58 -2.35 1.89 -4.67
N HIS A 59 -2.87 1.70 -5.88
CA HIS A 59 -2.28 2.26 -7.09
C HIS A 59 -2.33 3.80 -7.11
N LEU A 60 -3.48 4.40 -6.77
CA LEU A 60 -3.62 5.85 -6.68
C LEU A 60 -2.68 6.48 -5.66
N ARG A 61 -2.56 5.86 -4.47
CA ARG A 61 -1.63 6.31 -3.42
C ARG A 61 -0.18 6.20 -3.88
N SER A 62 0.20 5.09 -4.51
CA SER A 62 1.54 4.89 -5.06
C SER A 62 1.89 5.93 -6.14
N CYS A 63 0.99 6.18 -7.09
CA CYS A 63 1.20 7.16 -8.15
C CYS A 63 1.29 8.60 -7.59
N SER A 64 0.52 8.90 -6.53
CA SER A 64 0.61 10.19 -5.82
C SER A 64 1.95 10.41 -5.12
N ILE A 65 2.61 9.34 -4.63
CA ILE A 65 3.95 9.42 -4.03
C ILE A 65 4.99 9.81 -5.09
N LEU A 66 4.91 9.23 -6.28
CA LEU A 66 5.84 9.48 -7.39
C LEU A 66 5.70 10.87 -8.00
N ASN A 67 4.50 11.47 -7.95
CA ASN A 67 4.23 12.78 -8.54
C ASN A 67 4.60 13.98 -7.63
N LYS A 68 5.07 13.73 -6.41
CA LYS A 68 5.64 14.78 -5.54
C LYS A 68 7.17 14.79 -5.69
N PRO A 69 7.81 15.97 -5.77
CA PRO A 69 9.27 16.10 -5.87
C PRO A 69 9.97 15.81 -4.52
N ILE A 70 9.66 14.65 -3.92
CA ILE A 70 10.32 14.15 -2.71
C ILE A 70 11.65 13.47 -3.10
N LEU A 71 11.74 12.96 -4.34
CA LEU A 71 12.89 12.21 -4.87
C LEU A 71 13.84 13.04 -5.76
N SER A 72 13.55 14.32 -6.04
CA SER A 72 14.35 15.13 -6.99
C SER A 72 15.63 15.74 -6.41
N GLU A 73 15.93 15.52 -5.13
CA GLU A 73 17.09 16.12 -4.44
C GLU A 73 17.65 15.20 -3.34
N VAL A 74 17.83 13.92 -3.65
CA VAL A 74 18.64 13.00 -2.83
C VAL A 74 19.85 12.56 -3.64
#